data_AF-A0A0P1KX88-F1
#
_entry.id   AF-A0A0P1KX88-F1
#
_cell.length_a   1.000
_cell.length_b   1.000
_cell.length_c   1.000
_cell.angle_alpha   90.00
_cell.angle_beta   90.00
_cell.angle_gamma   90.00
#
_symmetry.space_group_name_H-M   'P 1'
#
loop_
_entity.id
_entity.type
_entity.pdbx_description
1 polymer ?
#
loop_
_entity_poly.entity_id
_entity_poly.type
_entity_poly.pdbx_seq_one_letter_code
_entity_poly.pdbx_strand_id
1 'polypeptide(L)'
;MELAPTLLPTDKVVLWFSSDEECISKMMATFLTTDSDEHSAKTLYFIDAMDRFPIAEFCKLVPPKENAAVYESVRIMASLDMEELFSVVSQVVSSTQMTHSARLRDPSVPQTQVCVVIRGLDVIFRNTALKDQARAHLLLKDIMLRLRMMANTDPLLLKAVLLFEAQQKPPGGNLPGSKASSEGVPPPSKRPRSEYRSGASANLNSIAAYLMKFYADRVV
;
A
#
# COMPACT_ATOMS: atom_id res chain seq x y z
N MET A 1 -19.19 -9.70 7.86
CA MET A 1 -18.18 -8.76 8.37
C MET A 1 -16.85 -9.20 7.82
N GLU A 2 -16.27 -8.42 6.91
CA GLU A 2 -14.91 -8.66 6.44
C GLU A 2 -13.95 -8.31 7.59
N LEU A 3 -12.84 -9.05 7.75
CA LEU A 3 -11.85 -8.74 8.78
C LEU A 3 -10.83 -7.78 8.18
N ALA A 4 -10.63 -6.63 8.84
CA ALA A 4 -9.56 -5.71 8.47
C ALA A 4 -8.21 -6.45 8.51
N PRO A 5 -7.38 -6.36 7.45
CA PRO A 5 -6.11 -7.06 7.42
C PRO A 5 -5.12 -6.43 8.39
N THR A 6 -4.45 -7.28 9.15
CA THR A 6 -3.28 -6.89 9.91
C THR A 6 -2.09 -6.71 8.97
N LEU A 7 -1.46 -5.54 8.99
CA LEU A 7 -0.23 -5.26 8.23
C LEU A 7 0.95 -5.98 8.89
N LEU A 8 1.48 -7.01 8.22
CA LEU A 8 2.58 -7.81 8.76
C LEU A 8 3.90 -7.04 8.67
N PRO A 9 4.90 -7.31 9.54
CA PRO A 9 6.22 -6.68 9.46
C PRO A 9 6.96 -6.93 8.15
N THR A 10 6.63 -8.01 7.44
CA THR A 10 7.22 -8.36 6.14
C THR A 10 6.54 -7.69 4.95
N ASP A 11 5.39 -7.05 5.16
CA ASP A 11 4.60 -6.45 4.10
C ASP A 11 5.22 -5.13 3.65
N LYS A 12 5.69 -5.07 2.39
CA LYS A 12 6.25 -3.84 1.79
C LYS A 12 5.23 -3.16 0.92
N VAL A 13 4.68 -3.89 -0.05
CA VAL A 13 3.58 -3.46 -0.90
C VAL A 13 2.45 -4.48 -0.78
N VAL A 14 1.34 -4.03 -0.19
CA VAL A 14 0.10 -4.80 -0.06
C VAL A 14 -0.90 -4.30 -1.08
N LEU A 15 -1.43 -5.20 -1.89
CA LEU A 15 -2.61 -4.92 -2.69
C LEU A 15 -3.83 -5.38 -1.90
N TRP A 16 -4.77 -4.47 -1.64
CA TRP A 16 -5.95 -4.79 -0.85
C TRP A 16 -7.23 -4.44 -1.62
N PHE A 17 -8.06 -5.44 -1.85
CA PHE A 17 -9.36 -5.31 -2.50
C PHE A 17 -10.46 -5.20 -1.44
N SER A 18 -10.91 -3.99 -1.15
CA SER A 18 -12.06 -3.76 -0.28
C SER A 18 -12.74 -2.44 -0.61
N SER A 19 -14.06 -2.44 -0.42
CA SER A 19 -14.89 -1.23 -0.51
C SER A 19 -15.56 -0.92 0.85
N ASP A 20 -15.16 -1.64 1.91
CA ASP A 20 -15.68 -1.47 3.26
C ASP A 20 -14.89 -0.39 4.00
N GLU A 21 -15.49 0.80 4.10
CA GLU A 21 -14.89 1.95 4.77
C GLU A 21 -14.63 1.72 6.27
N GLU A 22 -15.42 0.87 6.93
CA GLU A 22 -15.20 0.51 8.33
C GLU A 22 -13.92 -0.34 8.46
N CYS A 23 -13.75 -1.34 7.59
CA CYS A 23 -12.54 -2.16 7.57
C CYS A 23 -11.28 -1.33 7.25
N ILE A 24 -11.37 -0.44 6.26
CA ILE A 24 -10.26 0.44 5.87
C ILE A 24 -9.88 1.36 7.02
N SER A 25 -10.88 1.97 7.67
CA SER A 25 -10.68 2.80 8.86
C SER A 25 -10.07 2.01 10.01
N LYS A 26 -10.51 0.76 10.23
CA LYS A 26 -9.97 -0.11 11.27
C LYS A 26 -8.51 -0.47 11.04
N MET A 27 -8.10 -0.75 9.80
CA MET A 27 -6.70 -0.98 9.46
C MET A 27 -5.85 0.26 9.76
N MET A 28 -6.30 1.44 9.33
CA MET A 28 -5.60 2.71 9.58
C MET A 28 -5.51 3.03 11.08
N ALA A 29 -6.62 2.89 11.81
CA ALA A 29 -6.67 3.11 13.25
C ALA A 29 -5.73 2.15 13.97
N THR A 30 -5.80 0.86 13.65
CA THR A 30 -4.95 -0.17 14.25
C THR A 30 -3.47 0.14 13.99
N PHE A 31 -3.09 0.55 12.77
CA PHE A 31 -1.71 0.97 12.51
C PHE A 31 -1.27 2.08 13.48
N LEU A 32 -2.07 3.12 13.62
CA LEU A 32 -1.74 4.30 14.44
C LEU A 32 -1.79 4.05 15.95
N THR A 33 -2.71 3.21 16.43
CA THR A 33 -2.94 3.03 17.88
C THR A 33 -2.35 1.76 18.47
N THR A 34 -1.97 0.76 17.66
CA THR A 34 -1.29 -0.44 18.20
C THR A 34 -0.03 -0.01 18.92
N ASP A 35 0.16 -0.46 20.16
CA ASP A 35 1.35 -0.17 20.95
C ASP A 35 2.60 -0.50 20.13
N SER A 36 3.31 0.57 19.79
CA SER A 36 4.67 0.50 19.31
C SER A 36 5.54 0.95 20.47
N ASP A 37 6.75 0.41 20.58
CA ASP A 37 7.69 0.72 21.67
C ASP A 37 7.65 2.23 21.99
N GLU A 38 7.75 2.62 23.26
CA GLU A 38 7.55 4.00 23.76
C GLU A 38 8.36 5.09 23.01
N HIS A 39 9.31 4.68 22.16
CA HIS A 39 10.18 5.51 21.34
C HIS A 39 9.87 5.40 19.84
N SER A 40 8.61 5.26 19.43
CA SER A 40 8.24 5.15 18.01
C SER A 40 7.21 6.20 17.59
N ALA A 41 7.43 6.79 16.42
CA ALA A 41 6.57 7.80 15.84
C ALA A 41 5.91 7.26 14.57
N LYS A 42 4.58 7.23 14.53
CA LYS A 42 3.83 6.73 13.39
C LYS A 42 3.27 7.86 12.55
N THR A 43 3.26 7.69 11.23
CA THR A 43 2.63 8.62 10.31
C THR A 43 1.88 7.86 9.23
N LEU A 44 0.63 8.27 8.98
CA LEU A 44 -0.22 7.72 7.94
C LEU A 44 -0.38 8.76 6.82
N TYR A 45 -0.01 8.39 5.61
CA TYR A 45 -0.32 9.13 4.39
C TYR A 45 -1.47 8.44 3.67
N PHE A 46 -2.58 9.13 3.51
CA PHE A 46 -3.72 8.68 2.71
C PHE A 46 -3.78 9.51 1.44
N ILE A 47 -3.51 8.87 0.31
CA ILE A 47 -3.46 9.50 -1.01
C ILE A 47 -4.65 8.97 -1.81
N ASP A 48 -5.52 9.85 -2.30
CA ASP A 48 -6.70 9.46 -3.07
C ASP A 48 -6.90 10.34 -4.31
N ALA A 49 -7.52 9.77 -5.33
CA ALA A 49 -7.91 10.48 -6.54
C ALA A 49 -9.19 11.31 -6.37
N MET A 50 -10.01 10.99 -5.36
CA MET A 50 -11.37 11.52 -5.23
C MET A 50 -11.67 12.15 -3.86
N ASP A 51 -10.65 12.36 -3.02
CA ASP A 51 -10.78 12.92 -1.67
C ASP A 51 -11.79 12.19 -0.76
N ARG A 52 -11.81 10.85 -0.83
CA ARG A 52 -12.72 9.98 -0.08
C ARG A 52 -12.02 9.34 1.11
N PHE A 53 -11.44 10.16 1.99
CA PHE A 53 -10.99 9.66 3.29
C PHE A 53 -12.22 9.28 4.13
N PRO A 54 -12.31 8.07 4.71
CA PRO A 54 -13.48 7.63 5.49
C PRO A 54 -13.52 8.26 6.88
N ILE A 55 -13.70 9.58 6.93
CA ILE A 55 -13.60 10.36 8.16
C ILE A 55 -14.66 9.96 9.19
N ALA A 56 -15.87 9.59 8.75
CA ALA A 56 -16.96 9.23 9.65
C ALA A 56 -16.69 7.91 10.38
N GLU A 57 -16.23 6.90 9.64
CA GLU A 57 -15.85 5.58 10.17
C GLU A 57 -14.59 5.69 11.01
N PHE A 58 -13.60 6.46 10.56
CA PHE A 58 -12.36 6.69 11.31
C PHE A 58 -12.61 7.40 12.64
N CYS A 59 -13.43 8.45 12.67
CA CYS A 59 -13.80 9.16 13.91
C CYS A 59 -14.58 8.30 14.90
N LYS A 60 -15.36 7.32 14.43
CA LYS A 60 -16.03 6.36 15.32
C LYS A 60 -15.03 5.43 16.01
N LEU A 61 -13.96 5.05 15.32
CA LEU A 61 -12.94 4.14 15.84
C LEU A 61 -11.89 4.86 16.68
N VAL A 62 -11.56 6.11 16.35
CA VAL A 62 -10.55 6.93 17.03
C VAL A 62 -11.19 8.28 17.37
N PRO A 63 -11.97 8.41 18.45
CA PRO A 63 -12.63 9.68 18.77
C PRO A 63 -11.64 10.85 18.91
N PRO A 64 -11.82 11.98 18.18
CA PRO A 64 -10.85 13.09 18.17
C PRO A 64 -10.55 13.71 19.53
N LYS A 65 -11.54 13.75 20.42
CA LYS A 65 -11.40 14.36 21.76
C LYS A 65 -10.38 13.64 22.64
N GLU A 66 -10.25 12.34 22.46
CA GLU A 66 -9.38 11.47 23.26
C GLU A 66 -8.03 11.22 22.57
N ASN A 67 -7.97 11.40 21.24
CA ASN A 67 -6.87 10.94 20.41
C ASN A 67 -6.29 12.06 19.52
N ALA A 68 -6.27 13.30 19.98
CA ALA A 68 -5.82 14.45 19.16
C ALA A 68 -4.44 14.22 18.50
N ALA A 69 -3.49 13.65 19.23
CA ALA A 69 -2.15 13.33 18.73
C ALA A 69 -2.16 12.33 17.54
N VAL A 70 -3.14 11.42 17.48
CA VAL A 70 -3.28 10.48 16.36
C VAL A 70 -3.63 11.22 15.06
N TYR A 71 -4.49 12.24 15.15
CA TYR A 71 -4.88 13.05 14.00
C TYR A 71 -3.72 13.91 13.48
N GLU A 72 -2.83 14.36 14.37
CA GLU A 72 -1.59 15.05 14.00
C GLU A 72 -0.60 14.14 13.23
N SER A 73 -0.82 12.82 13.25
CA SER A 73 -0.05 11.84 12.50
C SER A 73 -0.69 11.42 11.18
N VAL A 74 -1.87 11.94 10.83
CA VAL A 74 -2.56 11.65 9.57
C VAL A 74 -2.32 12.76 8.55
N ARG A 75 -1.96 12.40 7.32
CA ARG A 75 -1.76 13.29 6.18
C ARG A 75 -2.67 12.83 5.06
N ILE A 76 -3.64 13.66 4.69
CA ILE A 76 -4.58 13.38 3.57
C ILE A 76 -4.10 14.18 2.37
N MET A 77 -3.96 13.53 1.23
CA MET A 77 -3.42 14.11 0.00
C MET A 77 -4.29 13.70 -1.19
N ALA A 78 -4.52 14.63 -2.11
CA ALA A 78 -5.18 14.36 -3.38
C ALA A 78 -4.13 14.19 -4.48
N SER A 79 -4.37 13.27 -5.41
CA SER A 79 -3.54 13.10 -6.60
C SER A 79 -4.42 12.66 -7.77
N LEU A 80 -4.46 13.44 -8.84
CA LEU A 80 -5.35 13.21 -9.99
C LEU A 80 -4.65 12.49 -11.13
N ASP A 81 -3.33 12.58 -11.23
CA ASP A 81 -2.52 11.91 -12.25
C ASP A 81 -1.19 11.36 -11.69
N MET A 82 -0.47 10.61 -12.53
CA MET A 82 0.75 9.90 -12.13
C MET A 82 1.91 10.84 -11.81
N GLU A 83 1.94 12.03 -12.41
CA GLU A 83 2.95 13.07 -12.16
C GLU A 83 2.80 13.67 -10.76
N GLU A 84 1.57 13.99 -10.37
CA GLU A 84 1.23 14.39 -9.00
C GLU A 84 1.56 13.28 -8.01
N LEU A 85 1.16 12.03 -8.31
CA LEU A 85 1.40 10.89 -7.43
C LEU A 85 2.90 10.65 -7.23
N PHE A 86 3.67 10.76 -8.30
CA PHE A 86 5.13 10.65 -8.24
C PHE A 86 5.74 11.73 -7.34
N SER A 87 5.25 12.97 -7.43
CA SER A 87 5.72 14.09 -6.62
C SER A 87 5.40 13.87 -5.14
N VAL A 88 4.16 13.46 -4.83
CA VAL A 88 3.72 13.13 -3.47
C VAL A 88 4.53 11.98 -2.89
N VAL A 89 4.65 10.86 -3.61
CA VAL A 89 5.43 9.70 -3.15
C VAL A 89 6.90 10.06 -2.96
N SER A 90 7.47 10.90 -3.83
CA SER A 90 8.84 11.37 -3.69
C SER A 90 9.02 12.19 -2.40
N GLN A 91 8.07 13.08 -2.09
CA GLN A 91 8.09 13.85 -0.85
C GLN A 91 8.00 12.95 0.39
N VAL A 92 7.07 11.98 0.39
CA VAL A 92 6.94 11.00 1.48
C VAL A 92 8.25 10.25 1.69
N VAL A 93 8.81 9.70 0.62
CA VAL A 93 10.07 8.93 0.66
C VAL A 93 11.22 9.78 1.16
N SER A 94 11.37 11.02 0.67
CA SER A 94 12.41 11.94 1.13
C SER A 94 12.25 12.29 2.60
N SER A 95 11.03 12.58 3.07
CA SER A 95 10.76 12.87 4.48
C SER A 95 11.10 11.67 5.36
N THR A 96 10.63 10.46 4.99
CA THR A 96 10.92 9.22 5.70
C THR A 96 12.42 8.95 5.78
N GLN A 97 13.15 9.17 4.68
CA GLN A 97 14.59 8.98 4.63
C GLN A 97 15.33 9.96 5.55
N MET A 98 14.89 11.21 5.63
CA MET A 98 15.49 12.22 6.51
C MET A 98 15.31 11.81 7.97
N THR A 99 14.10 11.45 8.39
CA THR A 99 13.84 11.04 9.79
C THR A 99 14.57 9.75 10.15
N HIS A 100 14.58 8.77 9.24
CA HIS A 100 15.37 7.54 9.43
C HIS A 100 16.87 7.84 9.60
N SER A 101 17.41 8.72 8.77
CA SER A 101 18.82 9.13 8.84
C SER A 101 19.15 9.91 10.11
N ALA A 102 18.21 10.72 10.61
CA ALA A 102 18.35 11.42 11.88
C ALA A 102 18.46 10.43 13.05
N ARG A 103 17.60 9.40 13.08
CA ARG A 103 17.69 8.32 14.08
C ARG A 103 18.99 7.55 14.03
N LEU A 104 19.52 7.27 12.85
CA LEU A 104 20.82 6.58 12.73
C LEU A 104 21.97 7.40 13.32
N ARG A 105 21.84 8.73 13.39
CA ARG A 105 22.82 9.63 14.01
C ARG A 105 22.57 9.83 15.49
N ASP A 106 21.31 9.85 15.89
CA ASP A 106 20.86 10.07 17.26
C ASP A 106 19.78 9.05 17.64
N PRO A 107 20.14 7.99 18.40
CA PRO A 107 19.20 6.98 18.85
C PRO A 107 18.09 7.50 19.78
N SER A 108 18.19 8.73 20.30
CA SER A 108 17.12 9.36 21.08
C SER A 108 15.93 9.80 20.22
N VAL A 109 16.14 9.95 18.91
CA VAL A 109 15.07 10.26 17.96
C VAL A 109 14.16 9.02 17.80
N PRO A 110 12.82 9.18 17.93
CA PRO A 110 11.89 8.07 17.81
C PRO A 110 12.01 7.30 16.48
N GLN A 111 11.85 5.97 16.53
CA GLN A 111 11.75 5.14 15.34
C GLN A 111 10.51 5.49 14.54
N THR A 112 10.72 6.03 13.35
CA THR A 112 9.64 6.38 12.43
C THR A 112 9.06 5.13 11.79
N GLN A 113 7.73 5.03 11.77
CA GLN A 113 6.99 4.04 10.98
C GLN A 113 5.96 4.77 10.12
N VAL A 114 5.98 4.49 8.82
CA VAL A 114 5.15 5.17 7.83
C VAL A 114 4.23 4.17 7.14
N CYS A 115 2.94 4.47 7.10
CA CYS A 115 1.98 3.76 6.26
C CYS A 115 1.52 4.69 5.14
N VAL A 116 1.63 4.23 3.89
CA VAL A 116 1.15 4.95 2.71
C VAL A 116 -0.02 4.17 2.14
N VAL A 117 -1.21 4.73 2.22
CA VAL A 117 -2.44 4.17 1.66
C VAL A 117 -2.75 4.93 0.37
N ILE A 118 -2.80 4.23 -0.76
CA ILE A 118 -3.12 4.81 -2.06
C ILE A 118 -4.45 4.23 -2.53
N ARG A 119 -5.46 5.08 -2.70
CA ARG A 119 -6.77 4.75 -3.25
C ARG A 119 -6.93 5.38 -4.64
N GLY A 120 -7.63 4.69 -5.53
CA GLY A 120 -7.94 5.20 -6.86
C GLY A 120 -6.75 5.20 -7.83
N LEU A 121 -5.73 4.36 -7.59
CA LEU A 121 -4.55 4.28 -8.46
C LEU A 121 -4.90 3.94 -9.92
N ASP A 122 -5.99 3.22 -10.16
CA ASP A 122 -6.53 2.98 -11.49
C ASP A 122 -7.02 4.25 -12.19
N VAL A 123 -7.69 5.14 -11.45
CA VAL A 123 -8.13 6.44 -11.95
C VAL A 123 -6.91 7.33 -12.23
N ILE A 124 -5.97 7.42 -11.29
CA ILE A 124 -4.73 8.20 -11.42
C ILE A 124 -3.94 7.74 -12.65
N PHE A 125 -3.73 6.43 -12.78
CA PHE A 125 -3.03 5.84 -13.91
C PHE A 125 -3.75 6.11 -15.22
N ARG A 126 -5.07 5.93 -15.26
CA ARG A 126 -5.87 6.16 -16.46
C ARG A 126 -5.78 7.62 -16.93
N ASN A 127 -5.80 8.58 -16.01
CA ASN A 127 -5.73 10.00 -16.34
C ASN A 127 -4.44 10.37 -17.08
N THR A 128 -3.29 9.83 -16.67
CA THR A 128 -2.03 9.98 -17.43
C THR A 128 -2.04 9.12 -18.70
N ALA A 129 -2.50 7.87 -18.63
CA ALA A 129 -2.44 6.92 -19.75
C ALA A 129 -3.31 7.32 -20.96
N LEU A 130 -4.39 8.06 -20.73
CA LEU A 130 -5.21 8.65 -21.79
C LEU A 130 -4.43 9.68 -22.65
N LYS A 131 -3.42 10.33 -22.06
CA LYS A 131 -2.55 11.29 -22.74
C LYS A 131 -1.29 10.60 -23.27
N ASP A 132 -0.63 9.81 -22.43
CA ASP A 132 0.59 9.08 -22.75
C ASP A 132 0.69 7.79 -21.92
N GLN A 133 0.40 6.66 -22.56
CA GLN A 133 0.44 5.34 -21.93
C GLN A 133 1.85 4.90 -21.54
N ALA A 134 2.87 5.25 -22.32
CA ALA A 134 4.26 4.88 -22.02
C ALA A 134 4.75 5.63 -20.78
N ARG A 135 4.41 6.92 -20.68
CA ARG A 135 4.69 7.76 -19.51
C ARG A 135 4.00 7.25 -18.26
N ALA A 136 2.71 6.88 -18.35
CA ALA A 136 1.97 6.32 -17.21
C ALA A 136 2.65 5.05 -16.65
N HIS A 137 3.07 4.13 -17.52
CA HIS A 137 3.79 2.92 -17.10
C HIS A 137 5.19 3.22 -16.52
N LEU A 138 5.91 4.18 -17.08
CA LEU A 138 7.21 4.61 -16.57
C LEU A 138 7.06 5.16 -15.14
N LEU A 139 6.11 6.08 -14.93
CA LEU A 139 5.85 6.66 -13.61
C LEU A 139 5.36 5.61 -12.61
N LEU A 140 4.48 4.69 -13.04
CA LEU A 140 4.04 3.58 -12.18
C LEU A 140 5.24 2.76 -11.71
N LYS A 141 6.13 2.37 -12.62
CA LYS A 141 7.35 1.63 -12.29
C LYS A 141 8.19 2.42 -11.28
N ASP A 142 8.44 3.70 -11.53
CA ASP A 142 9.30 4.52 -10.68
C ASP A 142 8.72 4.72 -9.27
N ILE A 143 7.40 4.96 -9.17
CA ILE A 143 6.68 5.04 -7.89
C ILE A 143 6.79 3.72 -7.12
N MET A 144 6.44 2.61 -7.77
CA MET A 144 6.40 1.30 -7.12
C MET A 144 7.79 0.85 -6.67
N LEU A 145 8.83 1.05 -7.50
CA LEU A 145 10.20 0.71 -7.13
C LEU A 145 10.70 1.60 -5.99
N ARG A 146 10.37 2.89 -5.99
CA ARG A 146 10.77 3.81 -4.92
C ARG A 146 10.16 3.43 -3.57
N LEU A 147 8.86 3.14 -3.54
CA LEU A 147 8.19 2.64 -2.33
C LEU A 147 8.83 1.35 -1.83
N ARG A 148 9.11 0.39 -2.73
CA ARG A 148 9.77 -0.87 -2.39
C ARG A 148 11.19 -0.67 -1.86
N MET A 149 11.98 0.22 -2.46
CA MET A 149 13.34 0.52 -2.00
C MET A 149 13.33 1.09 -0.59
N MET A 150 12.41 2.01 -0.29
CA MET A 150 12.27 2.56 1.05
C MET A 150 11.85 1.49 2.07
N ALA A 151 10.83 0.69 1.74
CA ALA A 151 10.37 -0.41 2.58
C ALA A 151 11.42 -1.53 2.78
N ASN A 152 12.41 -1.64 1.89
CA ASN A 152 13.54 -2.58 2.03
C ASN A 152 14.65 -2.08 2.96
N THR A 153 14.65 -0.78 3.32
CA THR A 153 15.72 -0.19 4.14
C THR A 153 15.63 -0.68 5.59
N ASP A 154 14.42 -0.68 6.14
CA ASP A 154 14.08 -1.24 7.46
C ASP A 154 12.64 -1.80 7.35
N PRO A 155 12.39 -3.07 7.72
CA PRO A 155 11.07 -3.70 7.64
C PRO A 155 9.93 -2.94 8.36
N LEU A 156 10.26 -2.13 9.37
CA LEU A 156 9.27 -1.37 10.14
C LEU A 156 9.07 0.07 9.61
N LEU A 157 9.92 0.54 8.71
CA LEU A 157 10.00 1.96 8.34
C LEU A 157 8.86 2.40 7.43
N LEU A 158 8.56 1.65 6.37
CA LEU A 158 7.53 2.02 5.40
C LEU A 158 6.75 0.82 4.91
N LYS A 159 5.42 0.95 4.91
CA LYS A 159 4.49 0.01 4.27
C LYS A 159 3.58 0.76 3.31
N ALA A 160 3.40 0.21 2.12
CA ALA A 160 2.49 0.73 1.12
C ALA A 160 1.27 -0.19 0.97
N VAL A 161 0.07 0.37 1.03
CA VAL A 161 -1.21 -0.32 0.84
C VAL A 161 -1.89 0.31 -0.37
N LEU A 162 -2.14 -0.48 -1.40
CA LEU A 162 -2.81 -0.07 -2.61
C LEU A 162 -4.24 -0.60 -2.58
N LEU A 163 -5.21 0.30 -2.41
CA LEU A 163 -6.63 0.00 -2.31
C LEU A 163 -7.29 -0.03 -3.68
N PHE A 164 -7.92 -1.16 -3.98
CA PHE A 164 -8.76 -1.36 -5.16
C PHE A 164 -10.16 -1.79 -4.72
N GLU A 165 -11.17 -1.51 -5.54
CA GLU A 165 -12.53 -1.91 -5.22
C GLU A 165 -12.66 -3.44 -5.25
N ALA A 166 -13.49 -4.01 -4.38
CA ALA A 166 -13.64 -5.46 -4.26
C ALA A 166 -14.02 -6.13 -5.59
N GLN A 167 -14.79 -5.43 -6.44
CA GLN A 167 -15.20 -5.92 -7.77
C GLN A 167 -14.04 -6.03 -8.77
N GLN A 168 -12.92 -5.35 -8.53
CA GLN A 168 -11.73 -5.39 -9.38
C GLN A 168 -10.83 -6.60 -9.10
N LYS A 169 -11.15 -7.41 -8.07
CA LYS A 169 -10.39 -8.61 -7.71
C LYS A 169 -10.45 -9.64 -8.86
N PRO A 170 -9.30 -10.04 -9.43
CA PRO A 170 -9.31 -11.03 -10.51
C PRO A 170 -9.82 -12.40 -10.01
N PRO A 171 -10.70 -13.09 -10.76
CA PRO A 171 -11.12 -14.45 -10.42
C PRO A 171 -9.90 -15.38 -10.44
N GLY A 172 -9.61 -16.04 -9.31
CA GLY A 172 -8.46 -16.94 -9.16
C GLY A 172 -7.19 -16.32 -8.57
N GLY A 173 -7.26 -15.11 -8.00
CA GLY A 173 -6.14 -14.36 -7.42
C GLY A 173 -5.45 -14.94 -6.16
N ASN A 174 -5.38 -16.26 -6.00
CA ASN A 174 -4.49 -16.89 -5.02
C ASN A 174 -3.11 -17.04 -5.68
N LEU A 175 -2.14 -16.22 -5.26
CA LEU A 175 -0.74 -16.38 -5.65
C LEU A 175 -0.15 -17.66 -5.03
N PRO A 176 0.83 -18.31 -5.69
CA PRO A 176 1.45 -19.54 -5.21
C PRO A 176 2.25 -19.25 -3.94
N GLY A 177 1.82 -19.82 -2.82
CA GLY A 177 2.48 -19.65 -1.51
C GLY A 177 1.57 -19.96 -0.32
N SER A 178 0.24 -19.93 -0.50
CA SER A 178 -0.71 -20.32 0.55
C SER A 178 -0.93 -21.83 0.58
N LYS A 179 0.12 -22.60 0.88
CA LYS A 179 0.01 -23.95 1.44
C LYS A 179 1.02 -24.07 2.57
N ALA A 180 0.49 -24.17 3.79
CA ALA A 180 1.26 -24.66 4.92
C ALA A 180 1.77 -26.09 4.65
N SER A 181 2.95 -26.40 5.17
CA SER A 181 3.61 -27.70 5.34
C SER A 181 4.09 -28.48 4.10
N SER A 182 5.41 -28.59 3.92
CA SER A 182 6.20 -29.84 3.93
C SER A 182 7.65 -29.61 3.42
N GLU A 183 8.56 -30.40 3.97
CA GLU A 183 10.02 -30.29 3.91
C GLU A 183 10.64 -30.54 2.53
N GLY A 184 11.74 -29.84 2.24
CA GLY A 184 12.91 -30.27 1.45
C GLY A 184 12.72 -30.83 0.02
N VAL A 185 12.78 -29.98 -1.01
CA VAL A 185 13.12 -30.34 -2.42
C VAL A 185 13.75 -29.09 -3.13
N PRO A 186 14.80 -29.24 -3.98
CA PRO A 186 15.60 -28.11 -4.53
C PRO A 186 14.88 -27.31 -5.65
N PRO A 187 15.42 -26.16 -6.14
CA PRO A 187 14.61 -25.14 -6.79
C PRO A 187 14.23 -25.55 -8.21
N PRO A 188 12.96 -25.42 -8.65
CA PRO A 188 12.63 -25.73 -10.03
C PRO A 188 12.98 -24.54 -10.95
N SER A 189 13.89 -24.84 -11.86
CA SER A 189 14.18 -24.08 -13.07
C SER A 189 12.92 -23.81 -13.91
N LYS A 190 12.91 -22.65 -14.60
CA LYS A 190 12.08 -22.31 -15.77
C LYS A 190 10.56 -22.52 -15.60
N ARG A 191 9.85 -21.43 -15.27
CA ARG A 191 8.39 -21.39 -15.16
C ARG A 191 7.70 -21.83 -16.47
N PRO A 192 6.70 -22.73 -16.42
CA PRO A 192 5.96 -23.18 -17.60
C PRO A 192 5.00 -22.09 -18.08
N ARG A 193 4.88 -21.99 -19.41
CA ARG A 193 3.99 -21.11 -20.16
C ARG A 193 2.81 -21.97 -20.66
N SER A 194 1.68 -21.96 -19.97
CA SER A 194 0.35 -22.52 -20.33
C SER A 194 -0.34 -22.81 -18.98
N GLU A 195 -1.53 -22.33 -18.60
CA GLU A 195 -2.84 -22.45 -19.23
C GLU A 195 -3.71 -21.25 -18.80
N TYR A 196 -4.02 -20.32 -19.71
CA TYR A 196 -4.89 -19.15 -19.46
C TYR A 196 -5.72 -18.85 -20.71
N ARG A 197 -6.29 -19.88 -21.34
CA ARG A 197 -7.18 -19.77 -22.50
C ARG A 197 -8.49 -20.49 -22.21
N SER A 198 -9.35 -19.89 -21.39
CA SER A 198 -10.80 -19.95 -21.58
C SER A 198 -11.52 -19.05 -20.56
N GLY A 199 -12.27 -18.04 -21.03
CA GLY A 199 -13.51 -17.62 -20.36
C GLY A 199 -13.58 -16.31 -19.54
N ALA A 200 -12.50 -15.59 -19.24
CA ALA A 200 -12.58 -14.36 -18.41
C ALA A 200 -11.76 -13.19 -18.99
N SER A 201 -12.20 -12.65 -20.13
CA SER A 201 -11.43 -11.69 -20.93
C SER A 201 -11.46 -10.22 -20.47
N ALA A 202 -12.19 -9.85 -19.41
CA ALA A 202 -12.39 -8.43 -19.08
C ALA A 202 -11.34 -7.84 -18.10
N ASN A 203 -10.78 -8.63 -17.17
CA ASN A 203 -9.99 -8.08 -16.04
C ASN A 203 -8.48 -8.38 -16.07
N LEU A 204 -7.99 -9.09 -17.09
CA LEU A 204 -6.57 -9.49 -17.18
C LEU A 204 -5.62 -8.34 -17.56
N ASN A 205 -6.14 -7.24 -18.11
CA ASN A 205 -5.38 -6.03 -18.44
C ASN A 205 -5.55 -4.92 -17.39
N SER A 206 -6.16 -5.21 -16.23
CA SER A 206 -6.29 -4.22 -15.16
C SER A 206 -4.93 -3.90 -14.55
N ILE A 207 -4.75 -2.65 -14.14
CA ILE A 207 -3.55 -2.23 -13.39
C ILE A 207 -3.40 -3.04 -12.09
N ALA A 208 -4.51 -3.41 -11.44
CA ALA A 208 -4.51 -4.24 -10.25
C ALA A 208 -3.86 -5.61 -10.55
N ALA A 209 -4.28 -6.30 -11.62
CA ALA A 209 -3.68 -7.57 -12.03
C ALA A 209 -2.18 -7.43 -12.38
N TYR A 210 -1.80 -6.31 -13.00
CA TYR A 210 -0.39 -6.01 -13.28
C TYR A 210 0.43 -5.83 -11.99
N LEU A 211 -0.09 -5.08 -11.02
CA LEU A 211 0.54 -4.85 -9.72
C LEU A 211 0.66 -6.14 -8.90
N MET A 212 -0.38 -6.98 -8.89
CA MET A 212 -0.36 -8.31 -8.26
C MET A 212 0.81 -9.15 -8.76
N LYS A 213 1.07 -9.10 -10.07
CA LYS A 213 2.05 -9.97 -10.71
C LYS A 213 3.50 -9.49 -10.51
N PHE A 214 3.72 -8.18 -10.47
CA PHE A 214 5.05 -7.60 -10.59
C PHE A 214 5.53 -6.80 -9.38
N TYR A 215 4.63 -6.30 -8.52
CA TYR A 215 5.01 -5.34 -7.48
C TYR A 215 4.49 -5.66 -6.08
N ALA A 216 3.35 -6.34 -5.95
CA ALA A 216 2.77 -6.66 -4.65
C ALA A 216 3.50 -7.85 -4.00
N ASP A 217 3.81 -7.75 -2.72
CA ASP A 217 4.32 -8.87 -1.92
C ASP A 217 3.16 -9.71 -1.35
N ARG A 218 2.02 -9.05 -1.09
CA ARG A 218 0.81 -9.67 -0.54
C ARG A 218 -0.44 -9.10 -1.21
N VAL A 219 -1.42 -9.97 -1.40
CA VAL A 219 -2.76 -9.60 -1.88
C VAL A 219 -3.78 -10.01 -0.82
N VAL A 220 -4.68 -9.09 -0.48
CA VAL A 220 -5.79 -9.29 0.46
C VAL A 220 -7.09 -9.07 -0.29
#